data_AF-A0A914JMI6-F1
#
_entry.id   AF-A0A914JMI6-F1
#
_cell.length_a   1.000
_cell.length_b   1.000
_cell.length_c   1.000
_cell.angle_alpha   90.00
_cell.angle_beta   90.00
_cell.angle_gamma   90.00
#
_symmetry.space_group_name_H-M   'P 1'
#
loop_
_entity.id
_entity.type
_entity.pdbx_description
1 polymer ?
#
loop_
_entity_poly.entity_id
_entity_poly.type
_entity_poly.pdbx_seq_one_letter_code
_entity_poly.pdbx_strand_id
1 'polypeptide(L)'
;MQRAYSTVMKLIGPSRNLLQRGIINPIRELKLSETEFGALCLHLLWLQPGPDVLTPETQQVLKESRREVFADLHNYYVNSLGMETYATRIADFMALMSALEKNVFQQKENIIMANVFTTGVIDPKVVTLTR
;
A
#
# COMPACT_ATOMS: atom_id res chain seq x y z
N MET A 1 32.78 -2.91 -6.91
CA MET A 1 31.50 -3.25 -6.23
C MET A 1 31.06 -2.23 -5.17
N GLN A 2 31.93 -1.74 -4.27
CA GLN A 2 31.58 -0.78 -3.19
C GLN A 2 30.91 0.54 -3.66
N ARG A 3 31.33 1.11 -4.81
CA ARG A 3 30.73 2.33 -5.37
C ARG A 3 29.27 2.13 -5.80
N ALA A 4 28.95 1.03 -6.49
CA ALA A 4 27.59 0.72 -6.93
C ALA A 4 26.64 0.55 -5.74
N TYR A 5 27.08 -0.17 -4.70
CA TYR A 5 26.33 -0.34 -3.46
C TYR A 5 26.02 1.00 -2.77
N SER A 6 27.00 1.91 -2.71
CA SER A 6 26.81 3.25 -2.10
C SER A 6 25.82 4.13 -2.87
N THR A 7 25.76 4.00 -4.20
CA THR A 7 24.83 4.75 -5.06
C THR A 7 23.42 4.20 -4.93
N VAL A 8 23.26 2.87 -4.91
CA VAL A 8 21.97 2.20 -4.70
C VAL A 8 21.38 2.57 -3.33
N MET A 9 22.19 2.58 -2.27
CA MET A 9 21.71 2.97 -0.93
C MET A 9 21.30 4.45 -0.86
N LYS A 10 21.94 5.34 -1.64
CA LYS A 10 21.52 6.74 -1.77
C LYS A 10 20.23 6.90 -2.59
N LEU A 11 20.01 6.04 -3.58
CA LEU A 11 18.79 6.02 -4.38
C LEU A 11 17.58 5.57 -3.54
N ILE A 12 17.76 4.55 -2.70
CA ILE A 12 16.68 3.94 -1.89
C ILE A 12 16.46 4.66 -0.55
N GLY A 13 17.46 5.40 -0.07
CA GLY A 13 17.43 6.11 1.22
C GLY A 13 16.20 7.02 1.44
N PRO A 14 15.82 7.88 0.47
CA PRO A 14 14.60 8.68 0.55
C PRO A 14 13.33 7.84 0.71
N SER A 15 13.20 6.74 -0.06
CA SER A 15 12.05 5.83 -0.01
C SER A 15 11.96 5.10 1.33
N ARG A 16 13.10 4.75 1.94
CA ARG A 16 13.14 4.16 3.28
C ARG A 16 12.68 5.14 4.36
N ASN A 17 13.10 6.40 4.28
CA ASN A 17 12.63 7.45 5.21
C ASN A 17 11.13 7.72 5.06
N LEU A 18 10.61 7.72 3.82
CA LEU A 18 9.18 7.85 3.57
C LEU A 18 8.38 6.68 4.13
N LEU A 19 8.89 5.46 4.00
CA LEU A 19 8.26 4.27 4.61
C LEU A 19 8.25 4.37 6.14
N GLN A 20 9.36 4.79 6.74
CA GLN A 20 9.43 4.94 8.20
C GLN A 20 8.45 6.00 8.72
N ARG A 21 8.47 7.21 8.14
CA ARG A 21 7.68 8.35 8.62
C ARG A 21 6.23 8.32 8.18
N GLY A 22 5.95 7.88 6.96
CA GLY A 22 4.61 7.91 6.36
C GLY A 22 3.80 6.65 6.59
N ILE A 23 4.42 5.54 7.02
CA ILE A 23 3.73 4.25 7.18
C ILE A 23 4.00 3.66 8.55
N ILE A 24 5.27 3.37 8.90
CA ILE A 24 5.60 2.65 10.15
C ILE A 24 5.19 3.47 11.38
N ASN A 25 5.52 4.76 11.41
CA ASN A 25 5.17 5.62 12.55
C ASN A 25 3.65 5.77 12.70
N PRO A 26 2.87 6.11 11.65
CA PRO A 26 1.41 6.15 11.74
C PRO A 26 0.77 4.84 12.19
N ILE A 27 1.25 3.69 11.71
CA ILE A 27 0.75 2.37 12.17
C ILE A 27 0.92 2.21 13.67
N ARG A 28 2.09 2.61 14.21
CA ARG A 28 2.37 2.54 15.65
C ARG A 28 1.56 3.54 16.46
N GLU A 29 1.41 4.76 15.96
CA GLU A 29 0.69 5.85 16.63
C GLU A 29 -0.81 5.57 16.70
N LEU A 30 -1.40 5.10 15.58
CA LEU A 30 -2.81 4.70 15.51
C LEU A 30 -3.11 3.40 16.26
N LYS A 31 -2.06 2.65 16.63
CA LYS A 31 -2.14 1.32 17.24
C LYS A 31 -3.12 0.45 16.46
N LEU A 32 -2.81 0.21 15.19
CA LEU A 32 -3.70 -0.54 14.32
C LEU A 32 -4.03 -1.91 14.94
N SER A 33 -5.31 -2.25 14.95
CA SER A 33 -5.76 -3.60 15.30
C SER A 33 -5.48 -4.58 14.16
N GLU A 34 -5.54 -5.86 14.47
CA GLU A 34 -5.42 -6.92 13.46
C GLU A 34 -6.52 -6.80 12.39
N THR A 35 -7.74 -6.40 12.78
CA THR A 35 -8.87 -6.16 11.87
C THR A 35 -8.56 -5.02 10.88
N GLU A 36 -8.05 -3.90 11.39
CA GLU A 36 -7.68 -2.76 10.55
C GLU A 36 -6.51 -3.09 9.63
N PHE A 37 -5.54 -3.85 10.12
CA PHE A 37 -4.42 -4.32 9.32
C PHE A 37 -4.89 -5.26 8.20
N GLY A 38 -5.82 -6.17 8.49
CA GLY A 38 -6.45 -7.03 7.47
C GLY A 38 -7.16 -6.22 6.38
N ALA A 39 -7.89 -5.18 6.77
CA ALA A 39 -8.54 -4.27 5.83
C ALA A 39 -7.53 -3.51 4.95
N LEU A 40 -6.39 -3.08 5.50
CA LEU A 40 -5.29 -2.50 4.71
C LEU A 40 -4.77 -3.49 3.67
N CYS A 41 -4.49 -4.74 4.07
CA CYS A 41 -3.98 -5.76 3.17
C CYS A 41 -4.96 -6.05 2.03
N LEU A 42 -6.26 -6.16 2.33
CA LEU A 42 -7.30 -6.37 1.33
C LEU A 42 -7.40 -5.21 0.36
N HIS A 43 -7.32 -3.97 0.85
CA HIS A 43 -7.32 -2.79 -0.02
C HIS A 43 -6.07 -2.73 -0.91
N LEU A 44 -4.88 -3.07 -0.38
CA LEU A 44 -3.64 -3.11 -1.14
C LEU A 44 -3.63 -4.21 -2.21
N LEU A 45 -4.24 -5.35 -1.93
CA LEU A 45 -4.38 -6.44 -2.91
C LEU A 45 -5.24 -6.01 -4.11
N TRP A 46 -6.17 -5.07 -3.87
CA TRP A 46 -7.04 -4.48 -4.87
C TRP A 46 -6.61 -3.10 -5.37
N LEU A 47 -5.33 -2.74 -5.19
CA LEU A 47 -4.77 -1.57 -5.87
C LEU A 47 -4.94 -1.77 -7.38
N GLN A 48 -5.86 -1.03 -7.98
CA GLN A 48 -6.24 -1.24 -9.36
C GLN A 48 -5.02 -1.15 -10.28
N PRO A 49 -4.77 -2.14 -11.15
CA PRO A 49 -4.08 -1.85 -12.40
C PRO A 49 -4.94 -0.84 -13.17
N GLY A 50 -4.31 0.02 -13.98
CA GLY A 50 -4.98 1.15 -14.62
C GLY A 50 -6.31 0.78 -15.31
N PRO A 51 -7.21 1.76 -15.51
CA PRO A 51 -8.60 1.54 -15.97
C PRO A 51 -8.74 0.69 -17.24
N ASP A 52 -7.66 0.55 -18.01
CA ASP A 52 -7.60 -0.17 -19.28
C ASP A 52 -7.24 -1.67 -19.13
N VAL A 53 -6.92 -2.16 -17.93
CA VAL A 53 -6.43 -3.54 -17.72
C VAL A 53 -7.54 -4.53 -17.33
N LEU A 54 -8.61 -4.05 -16.68
CA LEU A 54 -9.66 -4.90 -16.11
C LEU A 54 -10.96 -4.84 -16.89
N THR A 55 -11.64 -5.98 -17.03
CA THR A 55 -12.99 -6.03 -17.60
C THR A 55 -13.99 -5.28 -16.70
N PRO A 56 -15.08 -4.73 -17.26
CA PRO A 56 -16.11 -4.04 -16.49
C PRO A 56 -16.67 -4.87 -15.32
N GLU A 57 -16.82 -6.18 -15.51
CA GLU A 57 -17.31 -7.12 -14.50
C GLU A 57 -16.32 -7.21 -13.33
N THR A 58 -15.03 -7.30 -13.63
CA THR A 58 -13.97 -7.34 -12.62
C THR A 58 -13.90 -6.03 -11.84
N GLN A 59 -14.06 -4.90 -12.53
CA GLN A 59 -14.14 -3.58 -11.87
C GLN A 59 -15.34 -3.47 -10.93
N GLN A 60 -16.48 -4.06 -11.31
CA GLN A 60 -17.67 -4.09 -10.46
C GLN A 60 -17.45 -4.95 -9.21
N VAL A 61 -16.92 -6.17 -9.36
CA VAL A 61 -16.58 -7.03 -8.22
C VAL A 61 -15.64 -6.31 -7.25
N LEU A 62 -14.61 -5.64 -7.78
CA LEU A 62 -13.64 -4.91 -6.97
C LEU A 62 -14.25 -3.73 -6.21
N LYS A 63 -15.19 -2.99 -6.84
CA LYS A 63 -15.97 -1.95 -6.16
C LYS A 63 -16.84 -2.51 -5.05
N GLU A 64 -17.50 -3.64 -5.28
CA GLU A 64 -18.36 -4.30 -4.30
C GLU A 64 -17.54 -4.82 -3.11
N SER A 65 -16.45 -5.53 -3.37
CA SER A 65 -15.55 -6.03 -2.31
C SER A 65 -14.97 -4.90 -1.47
N ARG A 66 -14.61 -3.76 -2.07
CA ARG A 66 -14.16 -2.59 -1.30
C ARG A 66 -15.29 -2.07 -0.41
N ARG A 67 -16.53 -2.00 -0.91
CA ARG A 67 -17.68 -1.57 -0.11
C ARG A 67 -17.90 -2.49 1.09
N GLU A 68 -17.79 -3.79 0.90
CA GLU A 68 -17.92 -4.79 1.98
C GLU A 68 -16.84 -4.62 3.05
N VAL A 69 -15.57 -4.47 2.66
CA VAL A 69 -14.47 -4.21 3.63
C VAL A 69 -14.74 -2.97 4.48
N PHE A 70 -15.25 -1.89 3.88
CA PHE A 70 -15.59 -0.67 4.61
C PHE A 70 -16.83 -0.83 5.50
N ALA A 71 -17.82 -1.63 5.08
CA ALA A 71 -18.97 -1.97 5.91
C ALA A 71 -18.54 -2.81 7.14
N ASP A 72 -17.62 -3.74 6.96
CA ASP A 72 -17.07 -4.54 8.05
C ASP A 72 -16.24 -3.69 9.01
N LEU A 73 -15.43 -2.76 8.51
CA LEU A 73 -14.73 -1.79 9.35
C LEU A 73 -15.69 -0.91 10.15
N HIS A 74 -16.76 -0.41 9.51
CA HIS A 74 -17.80 0.34 10.20
C HIS A 74 -18.42 -0.48 11.33
N ASN A 75 -18.82 -1.72 11.05
CA ASN A 75 -19.40 -2.62 12.03
C ASN A 75 -18.42 -2.93 13.18
N TYR A 76 -17.14 -3.11 12.87
CA TYR A 76 -16.11 -3.30 13.88
C TYR A 76 -15.99 -2.08 14.81
N TYR A 77 -15.96 -0.86 14.27
CA TYR A 77 -15.88 0.35 15.08
C TYR A 77 -17.11 0.56 15.96
N VAL A 78 -18.31 0.43 15.40
CA VAL A 78 -19.55 0.70 16.12
C VAL A 78 -19.89 -0.43 17.09
N ASN A 79 -19.88 -1.68 16.64
CA ASN A 79 -20.40 -2.80 17.42
C ASN A 79 -19.34 -3.47 18.29
N SER A 80 -18.08 -3.55 17.84
CA SER A 80 -17.02 -4.24 18.60
C SER A 80 -16.28 -3.31 19.55
N LEU A 81 -15.99 -2.08 19.11
CA LEU A 81 -15.25 -1.10 19.91
C LEU A 81 -16.16 -0.08 20.62
N GLY A 82 -17.46 -0.03 20.29
CA GLY A 82 -18.38 0.94 20.87
C GLY A 82 -18.06 2.39 20.53
N MET A 83 -17.37 2.63 19.41
CA MET A 83 -16.94 3.98 19.03
C MET A 83 -18.06 4.73 18.29
N GLU A 84 -18.78 5.61 18.99
CA GLU A 84 -19.79 6.47 18.36
C GLU A 84 -19.19 7.51 17.39
N THR A 85 -17.96 7.96 17.65
CA THR A 85 -17.24 8.96 16.84
C THR A 85 -15.99 8.38 16.18
N TYR A 86 -16.18 7.34 15.36
CA TYR A 86 -15.08 6.66 14.64
C TYR A 86 -14.63 7.37 13.35
N ALA A 87 -15.30 8.45 12.94
CA ALA A 87 -15.02 9.17 11.70
C ALA A 87 -13.58 9.72 11.63
N THR A 88 -13.05 10.22 12.75
CA THR A 88 -11.66 10.68 12.84
C THR A 88 -10.67 9.53 12.66
N ARG A 89 -10.94 8.37 13.28
CA ARG A 89 -10.13 7.16 13.13
C ARG A 89 -10.13 6.65 11.69
N ILE A 90 -11.28 6.71 11.01
CA ILE A 90 -11.33 6.38 9.58
C ILE A 90 -10.55 7.39 8.74
N ALA A 91 -10.62 8.68 9.04
CA ALA A 91 -9.84 9.69 8.31
C ALA A 91 -8.33 9.42 8.43
N ASP A 92 -7.85 9.09 9.62
CA ASP A 92 -6.45 8.72 9.85
C ASP A 92 -6.08 7.42 9.13
N PHE A 93 -6.99 6.43 9.14
CA PHE A 93 -6.83 5.18 8.40
C PHE A 93 -6.75 5.41 6.89
N MET A 94 -7.56 6.31 6.33
CA MET A 94 -7.51 6.71 4.91
C MET A 94 -6.20 7.42 4.56
N ALA A 95 -5.70 8.28 5.45
CA ALA A 95 -4.42 8.95 5.25
C ALA A 95 -3.27 7.93 5.19
N LEU A 96 -3.29 6.91 6.05
CA LEU A 96 -2.35 5.79 6.01
C LEU A 96 -2.45 4.98 4.71
N MET A 97 -3.67 4.68 4.26
CA MET A 97 -3.89 3.98 2.98
C MET A 97 -3.30 4.74 1.80
N SER A 98 -3.54 6.05 1.73
CA SER A 98 -2.97 6.89 0.66
C SER A 98 -1.43 6.94 0.72
N ALA A 99 -0.84 7.00 1.93
CA ALA A 99 0.61 6.96 2.09
C ALA A 99 1.21 5.61 1.64
N LEU A 100 0.52 4.50 1.92
CA LEU A 100 0.88 3.17 1.45
C LEU A 100 0.83 3.05 -0.07
N GLU A 101 -0.25 3.52 -0.70
CA GLU A 101 -0.41 3.55 -2.16
C GLU A 101 0.75 4.28 -2.84
N LYS A 102 1.07 5.48 -2.36
CA LYS A 102 2.18 6.29 -2.87
C LYS A 102 3.52 5.57 -2.71
N ASN A 103 3.71 4.87 -1.58
CA ASN A 103 4.94 4.11 -1.34
C ASN A 103 5.07 2.92 -2.29
N VAL A 104 4.00 2.18 -2.54
CA VAL A 104 3.98 1.08 -3.52
C VAL A 104 4.34 1.60 -4.91
N PHE A 105 3.76 2.72 -5.32
CA PHE A 105 4.09 3.36 -6.60
C PHE A 105 5.57 3.76 -6.68
N GLN A 106 6.10 4.42 -5.66
CA GLN A 106 7.52 4.80 -5.60
C GLN A 106 8.45 3.59 -5.64
N GLN A 107 8.08 2.47 -4.99
CA GLN A 107 8.86 1.24 -5.04
C GLN A 107 8.87 0.64 -6.46
N LYS A 108 7.73 0.64 -7.15
CA LYS A 108 7.65 0.21 -8.56
C LYS A 108 8.57 1.05 -9.45
N GLU A 109 8.56 2.38 -9.31
CA GLU A 109 9.46 3.26 -10.06
C GLU A 109 10.94 2.96 -9.77
N ASN A 110 11.30 2.79 -8.50
CA ASN A 110 12.67 2.47 -8.11
C ASN A 110 13.14 1.14 -8.71
N ILE A 111 12.27 0.14 -8.77
CA ILE A 111 12.54 -1.17 -9.39
C ILE A 111 12.77 -1.01 -10.90
N ILE A 112 11.89 -0.27 -11.58
CA ILE A 112 12.01 0.00 -13.02
C ILE A 112 13.34 0.71 -13.31
N MET A 113 13.67 1.75 -12.54
CA MET A 113 14.93 2.47 -12.68
C MET A 113 16.14 1.58 -12.42
N ALA A 114 16.11 0.74 -11.38
CA ALA A 114 17.19 -0.20 -11.09
C ALA A 114 17.44 -1.21 -12.23
N ASN A 115 16.38 -1.63 -12.94
CA ASN A 115 16.48 -2.49 -14.12
C ASN A 115 17.11 -1.78 -15.33
N VAL A 116 16.79 -0.50 -15.56
CA VAL A 116 17.37 0.29 -16.67
C VAL A 116 18.88 0.49 -16.50
N PHE A 117 19.36 0.66 -15.27
CA PHE A 117 20.78 0.93 -14.99
C PHE A 117 21.62 -0.33 -14.69
N THR A 118 21.10 -1.53 -14.97
CA THR A 118 21.83 -2.82 -14.90
C THR A 118 22.52 -3.08 -13.55
N THR A 119 21.94 -2.62 -12.44
CA THR A 119 22.49 -2.88 -11.09
C THR A 119 21.77 -4.00 -10.32
N GLY A 120 20.77 -4.63 -10.90
CA GLY A 120 20.13 -5.81 -10.33
C GLY A 120 19.47 -6.63 -11.42
N VAL A 121 19.96 -7.84 -11.65
CA VAL A 121 19.16 -8.87 -12.31
C VAL A 121 18.04 -9.20 -11.32
N ILE A 122 16.91 -8.51 -11.44
CA ILE A 122 15.69 -8.88 -10.73
C ILE A 122 15.17 -10.13 -11.44
N ASP A 123 14.89 -11.18 -10.66
CA ASP A 123 14.37 -12.45 -11.19
C ASP A 123 13.18 -12.16 -12.11
N PRO A 124 13.18 -12.64 -13.38
CA PRO A 124 12.16 -12.35 -14.37
C PRO A 124 10.73 -12.65 -13.90
N LYS A 125 10.56 -13.50 -12.86
CA LYS A 125 9.25 -13.79 -12.24
C LYS A 125 8.62 -12.61 -11.51
N VAL A 126 9.41 -11.65 -11.01
CA VAL A 126 8.88 -10.46 -10.31
C VAL A 126 8.42 -9.39 -11.30
N VAL A 127 9.07 -9.30 -12.46
CA VAL A 127 8.72 -8.35 -13.52
C VAL A 127 7.36 -8.69 -14.16
N THR A 128 6.97 -9.96 -14.20
CA THR A 128 5.70 -10.39 -14.79
C THR A 128 4.47 -9.96 -14.00
N LEU A 129 4.62 -9.66 -12.71
CA LEU A 129 3.53 -9.21 -11.83
C LEU A 129 3.30 -7.69 -11.85
N THR A 130 4.16 -6.95 -12.55
CA THR A 130 4.11 -5.48 -12.61
C THR A 130 3.62 -4.97 -13.97
N ARG A 131 3.18 -5.87 -14.85
CA ARG A 131 2.73 -5.58 -16.21
C ARG A 131 1.22 -5.69 -16.34
#